data_AF-A0A518AMZ3-F1
#
_entry.id   AF-A0A518AMZ3-F1
#
_cell.length_a   1.000
_cell.length_b   1.000
_cell.length_c   1.000
_cell.angle_alpha   90.00
_cell.angle_beta   90.00
_cell.angle_gamma   90.00
#
_symmetry.space_group_name_H-M   'P 1'
#
loop_
_entity.id
_entity.type
_entity.pdbx_description
1 polymer ?
#
loop_
_entity_poly.entity_id
_entity_poly.type
_entity_poly.pdbx_seq_one_letter_code
_entity_poly.pdbx_strand_id
1 'polypeptide(L)'
;MYEQEKQQIREIAACIAEKQANDEMLARLAALIESNEELQEYYSTTLFQQMLLQNELDLGRMEFCSVVATKPDQAASKQSVEFSCQDLATLASLDLETTPSKSALLATSGSSRRSLYWGVYSAIAATLFVALYYAFRSAPDQVATVSLPPTVAAIPLSNPTEGEVVVRDDRALSILGQLTRTGSLDSIRLASCLSTLNPTEGLCPCTGTAWLERGQDNDQPGYLVALEPGQQMDILVDASAWSQNSLSMVELDSEGRLSGGWTSFNNLYENNIEAPVRRHGLVGQRTEYNTSNRTRYFLFAGSHIVPSTPSDSTWHLSDCRVRFETDFLLAIGWDDRVYVPSDESESETLTSDKDFNDMVATIHFTTPEVAKVDMELPHPAVEYMPAPIVERMIVDDIDYGQHLEVKPGERLILSCCSSAELQNRIRLIELDTNRVVWVNEGTPYVEGQKQPGDRGIYVITNRSDQPQRFLLQVHHHSYEDDPTDPWRTTFGRQLCGTEKHAYFGFEDSLEIWNRSDWQDICVSAHWVGM
;
A
#
# COMPACT_ATOMS: atom_id res chain seq x y z
N MET A 1 -18.05 -23.68 -30.25
CA MET A 1 -19.13 -24.27 -29.42
C MET A 1 -18.88 -23.94 -27.96
N TYR A 2 -17.69 -24.26 -27.43
CA TYR A 2 -17.26 -23.95 -26.06
C TYR A 2 -17.37 -22.48 -25.61
N GLU A 3 -17.11 -21.49 -26.48
CA GLU A 3 -17.17 -20.06 -26.06
C GLU A 3 -18.57 -19.61 -25.60
N GLN A 4 -19.63 -20.14 -26.23
CA GLN A 4 -21.00 -19.81 -25.83
C GLN A 4 -21.36 -20.45 -24.49
N GLU A 5 -20.85 -21.65 -24.22
CA GLU A 5 -21.04 -22.37 -22.95
C GLU A 5 -20.22 -21.74 -21.83
N LYS A 6 -18.97 -21.32 -22.10
CA LYS A 6 -18.12 -20.55 -21.18
C LYS A 6 -18.76 -19.21 -20.80
N GLN A 7 -19.40 -18.53 -21.74
CA GLN A 7 -20.14 -17.31 -21.47
C GLN A 7 -21.39 -17.57 -20.59
N GLN A 8 -22.15 -18.63 -20.87
CA GLN A 8 -23.30 -19.02 -20.04
C GLN A 8 -22.89 -19.38 -18.61
N ILE A 9 -21.75 -20.05 -18.43
CA ILE A 9 -21.19 -20.35 -17.09
C ILE A 9 -20.86 -19.07 -16.34
N ARG A 10 -20.22 -18.07 -16.98
CA ARG A 10 -19.93 -16.76 -16.35
C ARG A 10 -21.21 -16.06 -15.90
N GLU A 11 -22.23 -16.02 -16.75
CA GLU A 11 -23.51 -15.36 -16.45
C GLU A 11 -24.23 -16.01 -15.28
N ILE A 12 -24.27 -17.35 -15.24
CA ILE A 12 -24.91 -18.09 -14.15
C ILE A 12 -24.12 -17.92 -12.85
N ALA A 13 -22.79 -18.00 -12.89
CA ALA A 13 -21.92 -17.82 -11.72
C ALA A 13 -22.03 -16.41 -11.12
N ALA A 14 -21.99 -15.36 -11.95
CA ALA A 14 -22.19 -13.98 -11.51
C ALA A 14 -23.57 -13.78 -10.85
N CYS A 15 -24.62 -14.34 -11.44
CA CYS A 15 -25.97 -14.22 -10.90
C CYS A 15 -26.14 -15.00 -9.57
N ILE A 16 -25.46 -16.15 -9.40
CA ILE A 16 -25.40 -16.88 -8.12
C ILE A 16 -24.74 -16.03 -7.04
N ALA A 17 -23.64 -15.34 -7.38
CA ALA A 17 -22.91 -14.47 -6.46
C ALA A 17 -23.76 -13.26 -6.01
N GLU A 18 -24.53 -12.66 -6.91
CA GLU A 18 -25.31 -11.45 -6.60
C GLU A 18 -26.66 -11.71 -5.90
N LYS A 19 -27.39 -12.77 -6.27
CA LYS A 19 -28.85 -12.87 -5.98
C LYS A 19 -29.27 -14.03 -5.07
N GLN A 20 -28.32 -14.72 -4.44
CA GLN A 20 -28.48 -16.03 -3.78
C GLN A 20 -28.86 -17.14 -4.77
N ALA A 21 -28.18 -18.29 -4.67
CA ALA A 21 -28.43 -19.42 -5.54
C ALA A 21 -29.87 -19.94 -5.42
N ASN A 22 -30.53 -20.17 -6.56
CA ASN A 22 -31.78 -20.93 -6.62
C ASN A 22 -31.56 -22.30 -7.28
N ASP A 23 -32.45 -23.25 -6.99
CA ASP A 23 -32.30 -24.65 -7.44
C ASP A 23 -32.29 -24.78 -8.97
N GLU A 24 -32.98 -23.90 -9.69
CA GLU A 24 -33.04 -23.89 -11.15
C GLU A 24 -31.68 -23.49 -11.78
N MET A 25 -31.03 -22.48 -11.21
CA MET A 25 -29.71 -22.02 -11.66
C MET A 25 -28.63 -23.05 -11.36
N LEU A 26 -28.68 -23.68 -10.18
CA LEU A 26 -27.75 -24.76 -9.81
C LEU A 26 -27.93 -25.98 -10.72
N ALA A 27 -29.17 -26.35 -11.05
CA ALA A 27 -29.45 -27.44 -11.97
C ALA A 27 -28.97 -27.14 -13.40
N ARG A 28 -29.16 -25.90 -13.87
CA ARG A 28 -28.70 -25.47 -15.20
C ARG A 28 -27.17 -25.43 -15.30
N LEU A 29 -26.51 -24.97 -14.25
CA LEU A 29 -25.06 -24.98 -14.15
C LEU A 29 -24.50 -26.40 -14.12
N ALA A 30 -25.10 -27.28 -13.29
CA ALA A 30 -24.74 -28.69 -13.23
C ALA A 30 -24.87 -29.36 -14.61
N ALA A 31 -25.97 -29.13 -15.33
CA ALA A 31 -26.18 -29.69 -16.67
C ALA A 31 -25.12 -29.22 -17.69
N LEU A 32 -24.62 -27.99 -17.58
CA LEU A 32 -23.58 -27.45 -18.46
C LEU A 32 -22.20 -28.07 -18.20
N ILE A 33 -21.88 -28.39 -16.94
CA ILE A 33 -20.54 -28.86 -16.56
C ILE A 33 -20.43 -30.39 -16.39
N GLU A 34 -21.53 -31.09 -16.11
CA GLU A 34 -21.53 -32.53 -15.77
C GLU A 34 -20.95 -33.42 -16.87
N SER A 35 -21.08 -33.01 -18.14
CA SER A 35 -20.66 -33.80 -19.29
C SER A 35 -19.30 -33.41 -19.88
N ASN A 36 -18.61 -32.40 -19.33
CA ASN A 36 -17.47 -31.78 -20.00
C ASN A 36 -16.38 -31.31 -19.01
N GLU A 37 -15.25 -32.03 -18.99
CA GLU A 37 -14.12 -31.79 -18.08
C GLU A 37 -13.48 -30.40 -18.25
N GLU A 38 -13.39 -29.88 -19.49
CA GLU A 38 -12.84 -28.54 -19.77
C GLU A 38 -13.75 -27.44 -19.18
N LEU A 39 -15.06 -27.62 -19.23
CA LEU A 39 -16.01 -26.68 -18.63
C LEU A 39 -16.03 -26.76 -17.10
N GLN A 40 -15.70 -27.92 -16.51
CA GLN A 40 -15.51 -28.07 -15.07
C GLN A 40 -14.28 -27.31 -14.57
N GLU A 41 -13.15 -27.43 -15.27
CA GLU A 41 -11.92 -26.69 -14.97
C GLU A 41 -12.10 -25.18 -15.16
N TYR A 42 -12.81 -24.78 -16.22
CA TYR A 42 -13.14 -23.38 -16.45
C TYR A 42 -14.07 -22.81 -15.35
N TYR A 43 -15.08 -23.56 -14.95
CA TYR A 43 -15.98 -23.16 -13.85
C TYR A 43 -15.26 -23.07 -12.51
N SER A 44 -14.37 -24.03 -12.18
CA SER A 44 -13.60 -24.00 -10.93
C SER A 44 -12.66 -22.79 -10.88
N THR A 45 -12.03 -22.45 -12.00
CA THR A 45 -11.19 -21.24 -12.13
C THR A 45 -12.02 -19.97 -11.94
N THR A 46 -13.20 -19.90 -12.56
CA THR A 46 -14.11 -18.75 -12.46
C THR A 46 -14.62 -18.57 -11.02
N LEU A 47 -15.00 -19.67 -10.35
CA LEU A 47 -15.45 -19.65 -8.95
C LEU A 47 -14.32 -19.19 -8.02
N PHE A 48 -13.10 -19.67 -8.24
CA PHE A 48 -11.92 -19.26 -7.46
C PHE A 48 -11.65 -17.75 -7.60
N GLN A 49 -11.71 -17.22 -8.82
CA GLN A 49 -11.60 -15.79 -9.08
C GLN A 49 -12.70 -14.98 -8.38
N GLN A 50 -13.95 -15.44 -8.42
CA GLN A 50 -15.06 -14.78 -7.73
C GLN A 50 -14.91 -14.83 -6.20
N MET A 51 -14.44 -15.95 -5.63
CA MET A 51 -14.16 -16.05 -4.19
C MET A 51 -13.03 -15.12 -3.74
N LEU A 52 -11.99 -14.95 -4.56
CA LEU A 52 -10.93 -13.97 -4.30
C LEU A 52 -11.50 -12.55 -4.28
N LEU A 53 -12.27 -12.17 -5.30
CA LEU A 53 -12.91 -10.85 -5.38
C LEU A 53 -13.87 -10.59 -4.21
N GLN A 54 -14.66 -11.59 -3.81
CA GLN A 54 -15.60 -11.46 -2.69
C GLN A 54 -14.85 -11.31 -1.36
N ASN A 55 -13.77 -12.06 -1.14
CA ASN A 55 -12.93 -11.91 0.04
C ASN A 55 -12.25 -10.53 0.09
N GLU A 56 -11.78 -10.01 -1.04
CA GLU A 56 -11.23 -8.64 -1.14
C GLU A 56 -12.29 -7.59 -0.79
N LEU A 57 -13.53 -7.74 -1.30
CA LEU A 57 -14.65 -6.84 -0.99
C LEU A 57 -15.09 -6.92 0.48
N ASP A 58 -15.13 -8.12 1.06
CA ASP A 58 -15.57 -8.31 2.44
C ASP A 58 -14.50 -7.85 3.45
N LEU A 59 -13.21 -8.04 3.13
CA LEU A 59 -12.09 -7.42 3.87
C LEU A 59 -12.12 -5.90 3.75
N GLY A 60 -12.42 -5.37 2.57
CA GLY A 60 -12.62 -3.93 2.37
C GLY A 60 -13.82 -3.37 3.14
N ARG A 61 -14.91 -4.13 3.30
CA ARG A 61 -16.14 -3.67 3.99
C ARG A 61 -16.04 -3.70 5.51
N MET A 62 -15.22 -4.56 6.11
CA MET A 62 -15.06 -4.59 7.57
C MET A 62 -14.38 -3.34 8.14
N GLU A 63 -13.72 -2.52 7.30
CA GLU A 63 -13.15 -1.22 7.71
C GLU A 63 -14.13 -0.04 7.54
N PHE A 64 -15.32 -0.24 6.96
CA PHE A 64 -16.33 0.81 6.77
C PHE A 64 -17.60 0.62 7.63
N CYS A 65 -17.44 0.45 8.95
CA CYS A 65 -18.50 0.83 9.89
C CYS A 65 -18.29 2.29 10.30
N SER A 66 -18.78 3.21 9.46
CA SER A 66 -18.90 4.62 9.81
C SER A 66 -19.86 4.76 11.00
N VAL A 67 -19.33 5.11 12.18
CA VAL A 67 -20.12 5.74 13.23
C VAL A 67 -20.46 7.13 12.73
N VAL A 68 -21.68 7.31 12.22
CA VAL A 68 -22.23 8.62 11.88
C VAL A 68 -22.34 9.43 13.16
N ALA A 69 -21.35 10.28 13.43
CA ALA A 69 -21.46 11.33 14.43
C ALA A 69 -22.39 12.42 13.87
N THR A 70 -23.61 12.47 14.39
CA THR A 70 -24.53 13.60 14.15
C THR A 70 -23.94 14.88 14.71
N LYS A 71 -23.90 15.94 13.87
CA LYS A 71 -23.40 17.28 14.17
C LYS A 71 -23.99 17.89 15.46
N PRO A 72 -23.24 18.75 16.18
CA PRO A 72 -23.80 19.56 17.24
C PRO A 72 -24.34 20.88 16.68
N ASP A 73 -25.60 21.20 16.95
CA ASP A 73 -26.10 22.58 16.90
C ASP A 73 -26.28 23.10 18.32
N GLN A 74 -25.77 24.31 18.53
CA GLN A 74 -25.83 25.05 19.78
C GLN A 74 -27.23 25.64 20.01
N ALA A 75 -27.82 25.42 21.20
CA ALA A 75 -28.52 26.46 21.96
C ALA A 75 -28.86 25.99 23.39
N ALA A 76 -28.44 26.80 24.35
CA ALA A 76 -28.63 26.74 25.80
C ALA A 76 -29.95 26.13 26.34
N SER A 77 -29.86 25.30 27.39
CA SER A 77 -30.22 25.71 28.75
C SER A 77 -29.95 24.61 29.80
N LYS A 78 -29.70 25.07 31.02
CA LYS A 78 -29.42 24.38 32.28
C LYS A 78 -30.29 23.13 32.55
N GLN A 79 -29.66 22.02 32.94
CA GLN A 79 -29.86 21.40 34.26
C GLN A 79 -28.90 20.23 34.50
N SER A 80 -28.28 20.26 35.67
CA SER A 80 -27.43 19.25 36.28
C SER A 80 -28.18 17.95 36.59
N VAL A 81 -27.64 16.80 36.19
CA VAL A 81 -27.85 15.50 36.85
C VAL A 81 -26.56 14.65 36.69
N GLU A 82 -25.97 14.28 37.82
CA GLU A 82 -24.89 13.28 37.95
C GLU A 82 -25.39 11.88 37.56
N PHE A 83 -24.57 11.03 36.93
CA PHE A 83 -24.47 9.55 37.12
C PHE A 83 -23.33 9.04 36.20
N SER A 84 -22.14 8.74 36.72
CA SER A 84 -21.65 7.48 37.32
C SER A 84 -21.38 6.35 36.31
N CYS A 85 -20.11 5.97 36.23
CA CYS A 85 -19.56 4.83 35.48
C CYS A 85 -19.98 3.50 36.10
N GLN A 86 -20.75 2.68 35.39
CA GLN A 86 -20.88 1.22 35.56
C GLN A 86 -21.89 0.73 34.52
N ASP A 87 -21.44 -0.07 33.53
CA ASP A 87 -22.21 -1.14 32.87
C ASP A 87 -21.52 -1.54 31.56
N LEU A 88 -20.55 -2.47 31.63
CA LEU A 88 -20.12 -3.31 30.50
C LEU A 88 -19.21 -4.47 30.97
N ALA A 89 -19.55 -5.10 32.09
CA ALA A 89 -18.76 -6.22 32.62
C ALA A 89 -19.57 -7.21 33.47
N THR A 90 -20.72 -7.70 32.99
CA THR A 90 -21.36 -8.86 33.63
C THR A 90 -22.40 -9.50 32.71
N LEU A 91 -22.01 -10.50 31.91
CA LEU A 91 -22.92 -11.55 31.41
C LEU A 91 -22.14 -12.76 30.85
N ALA A 92 -21.21 -13.27 31.66
CA ALA A 92 -20.61 -14.58 31.45
C ALA A 92 -20.15 -15.19 32.78
N SER A 93 -21.08 -15.66 33.62
CA SER A 93 -20.81 -16.76 34.55
C SER A 93 -22.03 -17.12 35.42
N LEU A 94 -22.22 -18.43 35.58
CA LEU A 94 -22.94 -19.16 36.63
C LEU A 94 -24.46 -19.34 36.45
N ASP A 95 -25.05 -20.49 36.80
CA ASP A 95 -24.63 -21.89 36.88
C ASP A 95 -25.89 -22.71 37.19
N LEU A 96 -25.74 -24.03 37.12
CA LEU A 96 -26.67 -25.13 37.38
C LEU A 96 -27.65 -25.05 38.59
N GLU A 97 -28.80 -25.70 38.39
CA GLU A 97 -29.60 -26.54 39.33
C GLU A 97 -30.38 -25.86 40.49
N THR A 98 -31.62 -26.18 40.89
CA THR A 98 -32.54 -27.34 40.76
C THR A 98 -34.00 -26.96 41.18
N THR A 99 -35.01 -27.42 40.40
CA THR A 99 -36.41 -27.92 40.68
C THR A 99 -37.26 -27.53 41.94
N PRO A 100 -38.60 -27.82 42.03
CA PRO A 100 -39.56 -28.42 41.05
C PRO A 100 -40.98 -27.76 40.98
N SER A 101 -41.80 -28.19 39.99
CA SER A 101 -43.22 -28.61 40.12
C SER A 101 -44.19 -28.17 38.99
N LYS A 102 -44.62 -29.17 38.19
CA LYS A 102 -45.96 -29.44 37.58
C LYS A 102 -46.79 -28.23 37.08
N SER A 103 -47.23 -28.17 35.82
CA SER A 103 -48.28 -29.01 35.23
C SER A 103 -48.49 -28.70 33.72
N ALA A 104 -48.71 -29.74 32.89
CA ALA A 104 -49.63 -29.83 31.72
C ALA A 104 -49.56 -28.77 30.57
N LEU A 105 -49.69 -29.05 29.26
CA LEU A 105 -50.00 -30.24 28.43
C LEU A 105 -49.84 -29.80 26.93
N LEU A 106 -49.45 -30.74 26.05
CA LEU A 106 -49.63 -30.81 24.57
C LEU A 106 -48.71 -29.95 23.66
N ALA A 107 -47.71 -30.54 22.97
CA ALA A 107 -47.74 -31.19 21.62
C ALA A 107 -47.44 -30.15 20.50
N THR A 108 -46.52 -30.27 19.54
CA THR A 108 -45.92 -31.36 18.73
C THR A 108 -44.59 -30.83 18.11
N SER A 109 -43.46 -31.57 18.19
CA SER A 109 -42.79 -32.29 17.08
C SER A 109 -42.50 -31.51 15.78
N GLY A 110 -41.21 -31.23 15.50
CA GLY A 110 -40.73 -30.98 14.13
C GLY A 110 -39.33 -30.39 13.96
N SER A 111 -38.30 -31.24 13.94
CA SER A 111 -36.97 -31.03 13.31
C SER A 111 -35.91 -30.12 13.97
N SER A 112 -34.80 -30.71 14.39
CA SER A 112 -33.44 -30.17 14.15
C SER A 112 -32.34 -31.20 14.45
N ARG A 113 -32.37 -32.36 13.78
CA ARG A 113 -31.18 -33.25 13.74
C ARG A 113 -29.96 -32.60 13.09
N ARG A 114 -30.13 -31.47 12.37
CA ARG A 114 -29.03 -30.73 11.73
C ARG A 114 -28.20 -29.89 12.71
N SER A 115 -28.74 -29.34 13.80
CA SER A 115 -27.94 -28.49 14.70
C SER A 115 -27.00 -29.29 15.60
N LEU A 116 -27.31 -30.56 15.86
CA LEU A 116 -26.50 -31.41 16.72
C LEU A 116 -25.19 -31.86 16.05
N TYR A 117 -25.17 -32.02 14.72
CA TYR A 117 -23.95 -32.40 14.00
C TYR A 117 -22.97 -31.23 13.90
N TRP A 118 -23.46 -30.01 13.63
CA TRP A 118 -22.60 -28.82 13.54
C TRP A 118 -21.89 -28.50 14.86
N GLY A 119 -22.55 -28.68 16.01
CA GLY A 119 -21.91 -28.47 17.31
C GLY A 119 -20.76 -29.43 17.60
N VAL A 120 -20.87 -30.70 17.16
CA VAL A 120 -19.85 -31.72 17.38
C VAL A 120 -18.62 -31.50 16.48
N TYR A 121 -18.82 -31.12 15.21
CA TYR A 121 -17.71 -30.84 14.31
C TYR A 121 -16.91 -29.60 14.72
N SER A 122 -17.57 -28.52 15.18
CA SER A 122 -16.89 -27.32 15.65
C SER A 122 -16.05 -27.58 16.90
N ALA A 123 -16.55 -28.41 17.83
CA ALA A 123 -15.79 -28.79 19.02
C ALA A 123 -14.55 -29.62 18.68
N ILE A 124 -14.66 -30.58 17.74
CA ILE A 124 -13.52 -31.40 17.30
C ILE A 124 -12.47 -30.54 16.59
N ALA A 125 -12.89 -29.61 15.73
CA ALA A 125 -11.99 -28.69 15.03
C ALA A 125 -11.23 -27.77 16.00
N ALA A 126 -11.91 -27.19 16.98
CA ALA A 126 -11.28 -26.35 18.00
C ALA A 126 -10.26 -27.13 18.84
N THR A 127 -10.57 -28.39 19.18
CA THR A 127 -9.68 -29.24 19.98
C THR A 127 -8.42 -29.64 19.19
N LEU A 128 -8.57 -29.93 17.89
CA LEU A 128 -7.45 -30.19 16.98
C LEU A 128 -6.55 -28.96 16.80
N PHE A 129 -7.15 -27.76 16.71
CA PHE A 129 -6.41 -26.50 16.56
C PHE A 129 -5.57 -26.18 17.79
N VAL A 130 -6.12 -26.38 19.00
CA VAL A 130 -5.38 -26.21 20.26
C VAL A 130 -4.27 -27.27 20.39
N ALA A 131 -4.53 -28.52 20.02
CA ALA A 131 -3.52 -29.58 20.05
C ALA A 131 -2.35 -29.30 19.08
N LEU A 132 -2.64 -28.80 17.87
CA LEU A 132 -1.63 -28.38 16.90
C LEU A 132 -0.82 -27.18 17.41
N TYR A 133 -1.49 -26.17 17.99
CA TYR A 133 -0.82 -25.00 18.55
C TYR A 133 0.20 -25.36 19.65
N TYR A 134 -0.13 -26.34 20.51
CA TYR A 134 0.78 -26.80 21.56
C TYR A 134 1.84 -27.80 21.07
N ALA A 135 1.56 -28.59 20.02
CA ALA A 135 2.53 -29.51 19.43
C ALA A 135 3.70 -28.79 18.74
N PHE A 136 3.51 -27.55 18.29
CA PHE A 136 4.54 -26.74 17.64
C PHE A 136 5.36 -25.84 18.59
N ARG A 137 5.18 -25.99 19.91
CA ARG A 137 5.87 -25.13 20.89
C ARG A 137 6.76 -25.93 21.84
N SER A 138 7.99 -26.25 21.41
CA SER A 138 9.13 -26.75 22.22
C SER A 138 10.38 -26.67 21.34
N ALA A 139 11.56 -26.11 21.68
CA ALA A 139 12.15 -25.49 22.87
C ALA A 139 13.37 -24.61 22.40
N PRO A 140 14.00 -23.78 23.28
CA PRO A 140 14.89 -22.67 22.89
C PRO A 140 16.41 -22.97 23.07
N ASP A 141 17.25 -22.18 22.39
CA ASP A 141 18.66 -21.76 22.69
C ASP A 141 19.28 -21.23 21.36
N GLN A 142 20.16 -20.23 21.22
CA GLN A 142 20.91 -19.30 22.07
C GLN A 142 21.39 -18.11 21.19
N VAL A 143 21.79 -17.01 21.84
CA VAL A 143 22.07 -15.65 21.33
C VAL A 143 23.44 -15.47 20.64
N ALA A 144 23.55 -14.64 19.59
CA ALA A 144 24.72 -13.84 19.14
C ALA A 144 24.42 -13.18 17.77
N THR A 145 24.95 -12.03 17.32
CA THR A 145 25.57 -10.79 17.84
C THR A 145 25.36 -9.75 16.72
N VAL A 146 25.09 -8.49 17.08
CA VAL A 146 24.77 -7.36 16.18
C VAL A 146 25.91 -7.02 15.20
N SER A 147 25.56 -6.74 13.94
CA SER A 147 26.44 -6.08 12.96
C SER A 147 25.71 -4.95 12.22
N LEU A 148 26.40 -3.81 12.12
CA LEU A 148 25.97 -2.51 11.58
C LEU A 148 25.72 -2.53 10.06
N PRO A 149 24.86 -1.63 9.51
CA PRO A 149 24.57 -1.57 8.08
C PRO A 149 25.67 -0.86 7.29
N PRO A 150 25.98 -1.29 6.05
CA PRO A 150 26.80 -0.54 5.12
C PRO A 150 25.93 0.40 4.27
N THR A 151 26.39 1.64 4.14
CA THR A 151 25.86 2.66 3.22
C THR A 151 26.07 2.23 1.77
N VAL A 152 25.00 2.10 0.98
CA VAL A 152 25.08 1.76 -0.45
C VAL A 152 25.05 3.03 -1.29
N ALA A 153 26.13 3.28 -2.01
CA ALA A 153 26.21 4.27 -3.08
C ALA A 153 25.57 3.72 -4.35
N ALA A 154 24.89 4.57 -5.12
CA ALA A 154 24.33 4.25 -6.42
C ALA A 154 25.41 3.71 -7.40
N ILE A 155 25.15 2.56 -8.04
CA ILE A 155 26.06 1.94 -9.03
C ILE A 155 25.36 1.86 -10.40
N PRO A 156 26.04 2.24 -11.49
CA PRO A 156 25.51 2.22 -12.86
C PRO A 156 25.50 0.81 -13.49
N LEU A 157 24.59 0.61 -14.46
CA LEU A 157 24.47 -0.58 -15.29
C LEU A 157 25.81 -0.98 -15.96
N SER A 158 26.35 -2.16 -15.65
CA SER A 158 27.13 -2.97 -16.62
C SER A 158 27.44 -4.39 -16.10
N ASN A 159 27.08 -5.39 -16.92
CA ASN A 159 27.39 -6.84 -16.88
C ASN A 159 26.89 -7.65 -15.67
N PRO A 160 26.43 -8.92 -15.86
CA PRO A 160 26.01 -9.79 -14.78
C PRO A 160 27.22 -10.08 -13.88
N THR A 161 27.27 -9.37 -12.76
CA THR A 161 28.26 -9.56 -11.71
C THR A 161 28.10 -10.95 -11.12
N GLU A 162 29.22 -11.65 -10.90
CA GLU A 162 29.28 -12.91 -10.16
C GLU A 162 28.61 -12.74 -8.79
N GLY A 163 27.32 -13.05 -8.67
CA GLY A 163 26.56 -12.70 -7.46
C GLY A 163 25.06 -12.49 -7.63
N GLU A 164 24.41 -13.07 -8.64
CA GLU A 164 22.95 -12.94 -8.83
C GLU A 164 22.26 -14.30 -8.65
N VAL A 165 21.12 -14.33 -7.96
CA VAL A 165 20.25 -15.51 -7.89
C VAL A 165 19.26 -15.44 -9.05
N VAL A 166 19.39 -16.37 -10.01
CA VAL A 166 18.52 -16.41 -11.20
C VAL A 166 17.40 -17.41 -10.99
N VAL A 167 16.17 -16.91 -10.95
CA VAL A 167 14.95 -17.70 -10.83
C VAL A 167 14.43 -18.04 -12.22
N ARG A 168 14.23 -19.33 -12.47
CA ARG A 168 13.60 -19.90 -13.69
C ARG A 168 12.45 -20.85 -13.36
N ASP A 169 11.80 -20.63 -12.22
CA ASP A 169 10.66 -21.44 -11.80
C ASP A 169 9.42 -21.08 -12.62
N ASP A 170 9.02 -21.95 -13.55
CA ASP A 170 7.91 -21.71 -14.49
C ASP A 170 6.61 -21.26 -13.79
N ARG A 171 6.37 -21.78 -12.59
CA ARG A 171 5.17 -21.43 -11.79
C ARG A 171 5.27 -20.00 -11.25
N ALA A 172 6.40 -19.63 -10.64
CA ALA A 172 6.63 -18.27 -10.17
C ALA A 172 6.58 -17.26 -11.32
N LEU A 173 7.22 -17.58 -12.46
CA LEU A 173 7.21 -16.75 -13.66
C LEU A 173 5.79 -16.59 -14.23
N SER A 174 5.01 -17.68 -14.29
CA SER A 174 3.62 -17.63 -14.73
C SER A 174 2.74 -16.80 -13.81
N ILE A 175 2.89 -16.93 -12.50
CA ILE A 175 2.09 -16.17 -11.52
C ILE A 175 2.46 -14.69 -11.59
N LEU A 176 3.76 -14.36 -11.65
CA LEU A 176 4.20 -12.98 -11.75
C LEU A 176 3.76 -12.33 -13.07
N GLY A 177 3.78 -13.08 -14.17
CA GLY A 177 3.20 -12.64 -15.46
C GLY A 177 1.71 -12.34 -15.36
N GLN A 178 0.94 -13.22 -14.68
CA GLN A 178 -0.50 -12.98 -14.45
C GLN A 178 -0.76 -11.76 -13.56
N LEU A 179 0.00 -11.59 -12.48
CA LEU A 179 -0.19 -10.49 -11.52
C LEU A 179 0.15 -9.14 -12.12
N THR A 180 1.26 -9.08 -12.85
CA THR A 180 1.66 -7.87 -13.60
C THR A 180 0.89 -7.72 -14.91
N ARG A 181 -0.04 -8.64 -15.22
CA ARG A 181 -0.91 -8.66 -16.42
C ARG A 181 -0.17 -8.57 -17.75
N THR A 182 1.11 -8.90 -17.74
CA THR A 182 2.02 -8.77 -18.88
C THR A 182 2.25 -10.15 -19.52
N GLY A 183 3.11 -10.23 -20.54
CA GLY A 183 3.45 -11.50 -21.20
C GLY A 183 4.14 -12.51 -20.28
N SER A 184 4.64 -13.60 -20.86
CA SER A 184 5.50 -14.54 -20.12
C SER A 184 6.85 -13.89 -19.74
N LEU A 185 7.38 -14.27 -18.58
CA LEU A 185 8.74 -13.95 -18.13
C LEU A 185 9.67 -15.12 -18.43
N ASP A 186 10.92 -14.82 -18.78
CA ASP A 186 11.96 -15.84 -19.04
C ASP A 186 12.78 -16.16 -17.78
N SER A 187 13.16 -15.13 -17.04
CA SER A 187 13.85 -15.25 -15.75
C SER A 187 13.58 -14.06 -14.84
N ILE A 188 13.92 -14.23 -13.56
CA ILE A 188 14.08 -13.12 -12.61
C ILE A 188 15.51 -13.18 -12.07
N ARG A 189 16.24 -12.08 -12.11
CA ARG A 189 17.56 -11.95 -11.48
C ARG A 189 17.43 -11.17 -10.18
N LEU A 190 17.66 -11.82 -9.06
CA LEU A 190 17.52 -11.24 -7.73
C LEU A 190 18.87 -10.70 -7.24
N ALA A 191 18.83 -9.55 -6.58
CA ALA A 191 19.94 -9.08 -5.76
C ALA A 191 20.32 -10.15 -4.74
N SER A 192 21.61 -10.41 -4.58
CA SER A 192 22.09 -11.39 -3.62
C SER A 192 23.30 -10.90 -2.85
N CYS A 193 23.42 -11.36 -1.61
CA CYS A 193 24.54 -11.09 -0.72
C CYS A 193 25.17 -12.40 -0.26
N LEU A 194 26.44 -12.33 0.14
CA LEU A 194 27.08 -13.44 0.84
C LEU A 194 26.42 -13.59 2.22
N SER A 195 25.92 -14.78 2.53
CA SER A 195 25.36 -15.06 3.85
C SER A 195 26.40 -14.77 4.94
N THR A 196 26.13 -13.77 5.77
CA THR A 196 26.98 -13.38 6.90
C THR A 196 26.90 -14.41 8.02
N LEU A 197 25.78 -15.11 8.13
CA LEU A 197 25.51 -16.12 9.16
C LEU A 197 26.15 -17.47 8.84
N ASN A 198 26.20 -17.86 7.56
CA ASN A 198 26.83 -19.10 7.10
C ASN A 198 27.53 -18.88 5.75
N PRO A 199 28.82 -18.53 5.72
CA PRO A 199 29.59 -18.35 4.48
C PRO A 199 29.63 -19.59 3.59
N THR A 200 29.33 -20.77 4.15
CA THR A 200 29.25 -22.05 3.44
C THR A 200 27.93 -22.28 2.70
N GLU A 201 26.87 -21.51 2.99
CA GLU A 201 25.56 -21.64 2.34
C GLU A 201 25.49 -20.95 0.97
N GLY A 202 26.53 -20.20 0.59
CA GLY A 202 26.62 -19.54 -0.70
C GLY A 202 25.92 -18.18 -0.74
N LEU A 203 25.42 -17.80 -1.92
CA LEU A 203 24.71 -16.55 -2.17
C LEU A 203 23.25 -16.69 -1.73
N CYS A 204 22.75 -15.73 -0.96
CA CYS A 204 21.34 -15.66 -0.58
C CYS A 204 20.72 -14.36 -1.12
N PRO A 205 19.42 -14.34 -1.47
CA PRO A 205 18.76 -13.11 -1.86
C PRO A 205 18.85 -12.04 -0.76
N CYS A 206 18.88 -10.78 -1.15
CA CYS A 206 18.88 -9.64 -0.23
C CYS A 206 17.97 -8.52 -0.74
N THR A 207 17.63 -7.57 0.14
CA THR A 207 16.93 -6.35 -0.28
C THR A 207 17.69 -5.66 -1.40
N GLY A 208 17.00 -5.27 -2.46
CA GLY A 208 17.60 -4.58 -3.60
C GLY A 208 16.83 -4.76 -4.91
N THR A 209 17.39 -4.21 -5.99
CA THR A 209 16.80 -4.31 -7.33
C THR A 209 16.75 -5.75 -7.82
N ALA A 210 15.60 -6.15 -8.36
CA ALA A 210 15.42 -7.39 -9.11
C ALA A 210 15.20 -7.07 -10.59
N TRP A 211 15.70 -7.89 -11.51
CA TRP A 211 15.50 -7.70 -12.95
C TRP A 211 14.56 -8.78 -13.50
N LEU A 212 13.47 -8.33 -14.11
CA LEU A 212 12.44 -9.15 -14.73
C LEU A 212 12.75 -9.26 -16.23
N GLU A 213 13.17 -10.43 -16.71
CA GLU A 213 13.64 -10.62 -18.09
C GLU A 213 12.51 -11.13 -19.01
N ARG A 214 12.39 -10.53 -20.20
CA ARG A 214 11.41 -10.90 -21.24
C ARG A 214 12.04 -10.90 -22.63
N GLY A 215 12.41 -12.05 -23.15
CA GLY A 215 13.04 -12.17 -24.46
C GLY A 215 14.40 -11.47 -24.52
N GLN A 216 14.86 -11.18 -25.73
CA GLN A 216 16.13 -10.45 -25.93
C GLN A 216 15.90 -8.94 -25.68
N ASP A 217 16.61 -8.40 -24.69
CA ASP A 217 16.79 -6.97 -24.39
C ASP A 217 15.61 -6.22 -23.74
N ASN A 218 14.71 -6.91 -23.03
CA ASN A 218 13.59 -6.26 -22.34
C ASN A 218 13.58 -6.59 -20.84
N ASP A 219 14.64 -6.15 -20.16
CA ASP A 219 14.73 -6.25 -18.71
C ASP A 219 14.03 -5.06 -18.07
N GLN A 220 13.13 -5.32 -17.12
CA GLN A 220 12.51 -4.27 -16.30
C GLN A 220 12.83 -4.45 -14.83
N PRO A 221 13.03 -3.34 -14.10
CA PRO A 221 13.35 -3.42 -12.69
C PRO A 221 12.10 -3.68 -11.85
N GLY A 222 12.25 -4.59 -10.89
CA GLY A 222 11.42 -4.70 -9.70
C GLY A 222 12.28 -4.48 -8.46
N TYR A 223 11.69 -4.66 -7.28
CA TYR A 223 12.41 -4.50 -6.02
C TYR A 223 12.12 -5.65 -5.06
N LEU A 224 13.17 -6.29 -4.57
CA LEU A 224 13.07 -7.34 -3.56
C LEU A 224 13.25 -6.72 -2.18
N VAL A 225 12.39 -7.08 -1.24
CA VAL A 225 12.47 -6.70 0.17
C VAL A 225 12.64 -7.97 1.00
N ALA A 226 13.72 -8.02 1.78
CA ALA A 226 13.94 -9.06 2.78
C ALA A 226 13.27 -8.67 4.10
N LEU A 227 12.50 -9.59 4.66
CA LEU A 227 11.86 -9.46 5.98
C LEU A 227 12.48 -10.49 6.93
N GLU A 228 13.27 -10.02 7.88
CA GLU A 228 14.02 -10.90 8.79
C GLU A 228 13.12 -11.56 9.84
N PRO A 229 13.55 -12.69 10.44
CA PRO A 229 12.83 -13.33 11.53
C PRO A 229 12.41 -12.35 12.63
N GLY A 230 11.13 -12.38 12.99
CA GLY A 230 10.55 -11.54 14.04
C GLY A 230 10.27 -10.08 13.63
N GLN A 231 10.57 -9.67 12.40
CA GLN A 231 10.23 -8.35 11.88
C GLN A 231 8.79 -8.28 11.35
N GLN A 232 8.20 -7.10 11.43
CA GLN A 232 6.97 -6.70 10.76
C GLN A 232 7.30 -5.69 9.66
N MET A 233 6.62 -5.79 8.51
CA MET A 233 6.55 -4.71 7.54
C MET A 233 5.10 -4.26 7.34
N ASP A 234 4.89 -2.95 7.42
CA ASP A 234 3.63 -2.29 7.11
C ASP A 234 3.78 -1.53 5.79
N ILE A 235 3.02 -1.94 4.79
CA ILE A 235 3.09 -1.45 3.42
C ILE A 235 1.89 -0.56 3.17
N LEU A 236 2.15 0.66 2.69
CA LEU A 236 1.16 1.60 2.20
C LEU A 236 1.47 1.86 0.73
N VAL A 237 0.45 1.78 -0.13
CA VAL A 237 0.61 2.00 -1.57
C VAL A 237 -0.27 3.15 -2.01
N ASP A 238 0.33 4.25 -2.45
CA ASP A 238 -0.35 5.39 -3.06
C ASP A 238 -0.25 5.33 -4.57
N ALA A 239 -1.20 5.99 -5.24
CA ALA A 239 -1.12 6.32 -6.65
C ALA A 239 -1.15 7.82 -6.87
N SER A 240 -0.43 8.27 -7.91
CA SER A 240 -0.51 9.61 -8.48
C SER A 240 -0.51 9.57 -10.02
N ALA A 241 -1.24 8.62 -10.60
CA ALA A 241 -1.19 8.36 -12.03
C ALA A 241 -2.45 8.83 -12.79
N TRP A 242 -2.25 9.23 -14.04
CA TRP A 242 -3.34 9.45 -15.00
C TRP A 242 -3.84 8.17 -15.65
N SER A 243 -2.94 7.21 -15.81
CA SER A 243 -3.16 5.93 -16.48
C SER A 243 -3.48 4.81 -15.47
N GLN A 244 -3.87 3.65 -16.00
CA GLN A 244 -4.12 2.48 -15.15
C GLN A 244 -2.78 1.89 -14.72
N ASN A 245 -2.57 1.84 -13.41
CA ASN A 245 -1.35 1.35 -12.80
C ASN A 245 -1.68 0.25 -11.78
N SER A 246 -0.76 -0.70 -11.67
CA SER A 246 -0.81 -1.77 -10.68
C SER A 246 0.57 -2.07 -10.12
N LEU A 247 0.62 -2.27 -8.81
CA LEU A 247 1.79 -2.76 -8.09
C LEU A 247 1.49 -4.16 -7.56
N SER A 248 2.26 -5.15 -7.98
CA SER A 248 2.15 -6.53 -7.52
C SER A 248 3.24 -6.85 -6.50
N MET A 249 2.89 -7.64 -5.48
CA MET A 249 3.80 -8.15 -4.45
C MET A 249 3.68 -9.67 -4.38
N VAL A 250 4.82 -10.37 -4.41
CA VAL A 250 4.89 -11.85 -4.39
C VAL A 250 5.91 -12.32 -3.36
N GLU A 251 5.56 -13.34 -2.58
CA GLU A 251 6.49 -13.96 -1.62
C GLU A 251 7.35 -15.06 -2.26
N LEU A 252 8.67 -14.95 -2.07
CA LEU A 252 9.69 -15.88 -2.54
C LEU A 252 10.46 -16.50 -1.35
N ASP A 253 10.95 -17.73 -1.52
CA ASP A 253 11.92 -18.35 -0.60
C ASP A 253 13.37 -17.92 -0.92
N SER A 254 14.32 -18.43 -0.14
CA SER A 254 15.76 -18.19 -0.32
C SER A 254 16.32 -18.73 -1.64
N GLU A 255 15.61 -19.63 -2.32
CA GLU A 255 15.97 -20.14 -3.64
C GLU A 255 15.26 -19.34 -4.76
N GLY A 256 14.49 -18.31 -4.39
CA GLY A 256 13.70 -17.49 -5.28
C GLY A 256 12.45 -18.17 -5.84
N ARG A 257 12.03 -19.32 -5.27
CA ARG A 257 10.77 -19.96 -5.64
C ARG A 257 9.61 -19.33 -4.91
N LEU A 258 8.41 -19.43 -5.49
CA LEU A 258 7.19 -18.99 -4.83
C LEU A 258 6.97 -19.78 -3.53
N SER A 259 6.96 -19.09 -2.40
CA SER A 259 6.89 -19.71 -1.07
C SER A 259 5.59 -19.41 -0.33
N GLY A 260 4.88 -18.35 -0.73
CA GLY A 260 3.69 -17.90 -0.03
C GLY A 260 2.70 -17.17 -0.91
N GLY A 261 2.10 -16.12 -0.34
CA GLY A 261 1.00 -15.39 -0.96
C GLY A 261 1.47 -14.34 -1.96
N TRP A 262 0.50 -13.76 -2.65
CA TRP A 262 0.67 -12.56 -3.46
C TRP A 262 -0.41 -11.53 -3.12
N THR A 263 -0.21 -10.26 -3.47
CA THR A 263 -1.25 -9.22 -3.53
C THR A 263 -0.98 -8.33 -4.74
N SER A 264 -2.04 -7.75 -5.27
CA SER A 264 -1.96 -6.67 -6.26
C SER A 264 -2.69 -5.44 -5.72
N PHE A 265 -2.06 -4.29 -5.85
CA PHE A 265 -2.65 -2.97 -5.62
C PHE A 265 -2.90 -2.37 -7.00
N ASN A 266 -4.08 -1.81 -7.24
CA ASN A 266 -4.43 -1.22 -8.52
C ASN A 266 -5.19 0.07 -8.31
N ASN A 267 -4.87 1.09 -9.09
CA ASN A 267 -5.54 2.38 -8.99
C ASN A 267 -6.91 2.40 -9.71
N LEU A 268 -7.53 1.23 -9.93
CA LEU A 268 -8.88 1.13 -10.47
C LEU A 268 -9.88 1.02 -9.30
N TYR A 269 -11.04 1.68 -9.40
CA TYR A 269 -12.08 1.54 -8.37
C TYR A 269 -12.67 0.12 -8.34
N GLU A 270 -12.67 -0.55 -9.48
CA GLU A 270 -13.10 -1.92 -9.69
C GLU A 270 -12.07 -2.57 -10.62
N ASN A 271 -11.86 -3.89 -10.57
CA ASN A 271 -10.98 -4.61 -11.51
C ASN A 271 -11.46 -4.58 -12.99
N ASN A 272 -12.29 -3.60 -13.35
CA ASN A 272 -12.80 -3.29 -14.66
C ASN A 272 -11.94 -2.20 -15.32
N ILE A 273 -11.35 -2.52 -16.48
CA ILE A 273 -10.53 -1.60 -17.28
C ILE A 273 -11.35 -0.39 -17.76
N GLU A 274 -12.68 -0.49 -17.81
CA GLU A 274 -13.55 0.63 -18.19
C GLU A 274 -13.91 1.54 -17.00
N ALA A 275 -13.57 1.14 -15.76
CA ALA A 275 -13.84 1.93 -14.57
C ALA A 275 -12.97 3.19 -14.54
N PRO A 276 -13.43 4.28 -13.89
CA PRO A 276 -12.59 5.43 -13.65
C PRO A 276 -11.34 5.04 -12.85
N VAL A 277 -10.25 5.75 -13.10
CA VAL A 277 -8.98 5.58 -12.38
C VAL A 277 -8.99 6.46 -11.13
N ARG A 278 -8.61 5.90 -9.98
CA ARG A 278 -8.23 6.65 -8.78
C ARG A 278 -6.89 7.32 -9.07
N ARG A 279 -6.95 8.59 -9.45
CA ARG A 279 -5.74 9.35 -9.82
C ARG A 279 -4.81 9.62 -8.65
N HIS A 280 -5.35 9.79 -7.44
CA HIS A 280 -4.57 10.23 -6.28
C HIS A 280 -4.93 9.49 -4.99
N GLY A 281 -3.90 9.30 -4.17
CA GLY A 281 -3.99 8.86 -2.77
C GLY A 281 -3.85 7.36 -2.56
N LEU A 282 -4.17 6.91 -1.34
CA LEU A 282 -3.95 5.54 -0.90
C LEU A 282 -4.80 4.58 -1.74
N VAL A 283 -4.14 3.62 -2.38
CA VAL A 283 -4.74 2.53 -3.15
C VAL A 283 -4.97 1.31 -2.26
N GLY A 284 -4.04 1.00 -1.38
CA GLY A 284 -4.20 -0.09 -0.43
C GLY A 284 -3.09 -0.17 0.61
N GLN A 285 -3.28 -1.07 1.56
CA GLN A 285 -2.36 -1.32 2.67
C GLN A 285 -2.21 -2.82 2.89
N ARG A 286 -1.04 -3.26 3.36
CA ARG A 286 -0.80 -4.65 3.74
C ARG A 286 0.24 -4.73 4.85
N THR A 287 -0.03 -5.53 5.86
CA THR A 287 0.92 -5.84 6.93
C THR A 287 1.39 -7.29 6.79
N GLU A 288 2.69 -7.50 6.91
CA GLU A 288 3.30 -8.82 6.93
C GLU A 288 4.19 -8.96 8.16
N TYR A 289 4.09 -10.12 8.82
CA TYR A 289 4.92 -10.45 9.98
C TYR A 289 5.67 -11.76 9.73
N ASN A 290 6.98 -11.76 9.97
CA ASN A 290 7.77 -12.97 9.83
C ASN A 290 7.83 -13.74 11.16
N THR A 291 6.93 -14.70 11.32
CA THR A 291 6.93 -15.63 12.46
C THR A 291 7.96 -16.76 12.35
N SER A 292 8.57 -16.92 11.17
CA SER A 292 9.47 -18.02 10.90
C SER A 292 10.90 -17.73 11.39
N ASN A 293 11.74 -18.76 11.42
CA ASN A 293 13.17 -18.63 11.72
C ASN A 293 14.04 -18.37 10.49
N ARG A 294 13.43 -18.08 9.34
CA ARG A 294 14.11 -17.80 8.07
C ARG A 294 13.64 -16.46 7.53
N THR A 295 14.51 -15.78 6.78
CA THR A 295 14.16 -14.55 6.07
C THR A 295 13.09 -14.86 5.01
N ARG A 296 12.05 -14.02 4.95
CA ARG A 296 11.02 -14.06 3.90
C ARG A 296 11.34 -12.97 2.88
N TYR A 297 11.14 -13.24 1.60
CA TYR A 297 11.45 -12.28 0.54
C TYR A 297 10.19 -11.87 -0.21
N PHE A 298 10.01 -10.56 -0.43
CA PHE A 298 8.86 -10.01 -1.12
C PHE A 298 9.30 -9.23 -2.34
N LEU A 299 8.91 -9.71 -3.52
CA LEU A 299 9.20 -9.08 -4.80
C LEU A 299 8.06 -8.15 -5.19
N PHE A 300 8.38 -6.87 -5.38
CA PHE A 300 7.49 -5.83 -5.86
C PHE A 300 7.75 -5.56 -7.35
N ALA A 301 6.68 -5.53 -8.14
CA ALA A 301 6.73 -5.28 -9.58
C ALA A 301 5.54 -4.41 -10.03
N GLY A 302 5.85 -3.27 -10.65
CA GLY A 302 4.87 -2.32 -11.18
C GLY A 302 4.50 -2.63 -12.63
N SER A 303 3.28 -2.31 -13.02
CA SER A 303 2.77 -2.45 -14.38
C SER A 303 1.71 -1.40 -14.70
N HIS A 304 1.58 -1.02 -15.97
CA HIS A 304 0.67 0.02 -16.44
C HIS A 304 0.06 -0.30 -17.81
N ILE A 305 -1.04 0.38 -18.17
CA ILE A 305 -1.60 0.40 -19.53
C ILE A 305 -1.26 1.73 -20.20
N VAL A 306 -0.68 1.67 -21.40
CA VAL A 306 -0.45 2.87 -22.22
C VAL A 306 -1.75 3.22 -22.98
N PRO A 307 -2.33 4.41 -22.83
CA PRO A 307 -3.62 4.76 -23.43
C PRO A 307 -3.57 5.04 -24.95
N SER A 308 -2.53 4.58 -25.67
CA SER A 308 -2.22 5.02 -27.03
C SER A 308 -3.22 4.59 -28.12
N THR A 309 -4.03 3.54 -27.92
CA THR A 309 -5.21 3.27 -28.76
C THR A 309 -6.30 2.54 -27.98
N PRO A 310 -7.61 2.81 -28.23
CA PRO A 310 -8.72 2.15 -27.52
C PRO A 310 -8.80 0.63 -27.75
N SER A 311 -8.02 0.08 -28.68
CA SER A 311 -7.94 -1.36 -28.96
C SER A 311 -6.76 -2.06 -28.29
N ASP A 312 -5.78 -1.32 -27.76
CA ASP A 312 -4.55 -1.88 -27.23
C ASP A 312 -4.53 -1.75 -25.70
N SER A 313 -5.10 -2.73 -25.02
CA SER A 313 -5.08 -2.88 -23.55
C SER A 313 -3.86 -3.67 -23.08
N THR A 314 -2.75 -3.55 -23.81
CA THR A 314 -1.50 -4.24 -23.46
C THR A 314 -0.92 -3.61 -22.20
N TRP A 315 -0.63 -4.45 -21.21
CA TRP A 315 0.08 -4.04 -20.00
C TRP A 315 1.58 -4.06 -20.23
N HIS A 316 2.25 -3.06 -19.69
CA HIS A 316 3.69 -2.88 -19.71
C HIS A 316 4.21 -2.89 -18.28
N LEU A 317 5.46 -3.31 -18.07
CA LEU A 317 6.10 -3.17 -16.76
C LEU A 317 6.57 -1.72 -16.57
N SER A 318 6.36 -1.21 -15.36
CA SER A 318 6.78 0.13 -14.96
C SER A 318 8.24 0.10 -14.51
N ASP A 319 8.98 1.20 -14.74
CA ASP A 319 10.29 1.37 -14.13
C ASP A 319 10.16 1.62 -12.63
N CYS A 320 11.18 1.28 -11.84
CA CYS A 320 11.15 1.46 -10.39
C CYS A 320 12.40 2.15 -9.88
N ARG A 321 12.24 2.92 -8.80
CA ARG A 321 13.35 3.64 -8.14
C ARG A 321 13.12 3.75 -6.64
N VAL A 322 14.17 3.49 -5.86
CA VAL A 322 14.18 3.83 -4.43
C VAL A 322 14.24 5.35 -4.28
N ARG A 323 13.23 5.92 -3.62
CA ARG A 323 13.10 7.37 -3.38
C ARG A 323 13.62 7.74 -1.99
N PHE A 324 13.49 6.84 -1.03
CA PHE A 324 13.94 7.03 0.35
C PHE A 324 14.25 5.69 1.02
N GLU A 325 15.34 5.63 1.79
CA GLU A 325 15.76 4.42 2.48
C GLU A 325 16.43 4.76 3.82
N THR A 326 15.93 4.16 4.89
CA THR A 326 16.51 4.10 6.23
C THR A 326 16.29 2.71 6.81
N ASP A 327 16.85 2.43 7.99
CA ASP A 327 16.72 1.13 8.66
C ASP A 327 15.27 0.73 8.99
N PHE A 328 14.34 1.69 9.06
CA PHE A 328 12.95 1.47 9.43
C PHE A 328 11.93 1.95 8.39
N LEU A 329 12.38 2.62 7.31
CA LEU A 329 11.49 3.15 6.29
C LEU A 329 12.13 3.01 4.91
N LEU A 330 11.37 2.42 3.99
CA LEU A 330 11.73 2.29 2.59
C LEU A 330 10.59 2.84 1.74
N ALA A 331 10.88 3.74 0.82
CA ALA A 331 9.92 4.23 -0.16
C ALA A 331 10.42 3.96 -1.58
N ILE A 332 9.61 3.25 -2.35
CA ILE A 332 9.92 2.86 -3.73
C ILE A 332 8.82 3.44 -4.61
N GLY A 333 9.23 4.12 -5.68
CA GLY A 333 8.33 4.66 -6.68
C GLY A 333 8.39 3.86 -7.98
N TRP A 334 7.27 3.78 -8.68
CA TRP A 334 7.16 3.25 -10.03
C TRP A 334 6.67 4.31 -10.99
N ASP A 335 7.16 4.25 -12.22
CA ASP A 335 6.91 5.19 -13.31
C ASP A 335 6.38 4.41 -14.51
N ASP A 336 5.22 4.81 -15.03
CA ASP A 336 4.80 4.45 -16.35
C ASP A 336 5.74 5.12 -17.36
N ARG A 337 6.10 4.41 -18.44
CA ARG A 337 7.14 4.93 -19.34
C ARG A 337 6.60 6.02 -20.28
N VAL A 338 5.36 6.50 -20.08
CA VAL A 338 4.59 7.18 -21.13
C VAL A 338 3.57 8.21 -20.61
N TYR A 339 3.89 9.52 -20.59
CA TYR A 339 3.07 10.60 -21.19
C TYR A 339 3.66 12.03 -21.01
N VAL A 340 3.81 12.78 -22.11
CA VAL A 340 3.34 14.18 -22.24
C VAL A 340 2.83 14.28 -23.68
N PRO A 341 1.55 14.57 -23.94
CA PRO A 341 1.11 14.91 -25.29
C PRO A 341 1.62 16.35 -25.51
N SER A 342 2.67 16.56 -26.30
CA SER A 342 2.85 17.91 -26.80
C SER A 342 1.83 18.11 -27.92
N ASP A 343 1.06 19.18 -27.79
CA ASP A 343 0.23 19.64 -28.88
C ASP A 343 1.15 19.85 -30.12
N GLU A 344 0.85 19.12 -31.20
CA GLU A 344 1.20 19.43 -32.60
C GLU A 344 2.46 18.84 -33.28
N SER A 345 3.13 17.78 -32.81
CA SER A 345 4.20 17.15 -33.64
C SER A 345 4.11 15.63 -33.82
N GLU A 346 3.89 15.20 -35.08
CA GLU A 346 3.72 13.80 -35.54
C GLU A 346 4.97 12.89 -35.38
N SER A 347 5.94 13.22 -34.53
CA SER A 347 7.11 12.36 -34.27
C SER A 347 7.60 12.42 -32.83
N GLU A 348 6.68 12.42 -31.87
CA GLU A 348 7.01 12.49 -30.44
C GLU A 348 7.49 11.14 -29.92
N THR A 349 8.80 11.06 -29.70
CA THR A 349 9.39 10.01 -28.86
C THR A 349 8.75 10.08 -27.49
N LEU A 350 8.00 9.05 -27.12
CA LEU A 350 7.44 8.84 -25.79
C LEU A 350 8.58 8.91 -24.77
N THR A 351 8.67 10.00 -24.01
CA THR A 351 9.64 10.16 -22.93
C THR A 351 8.94 10.01 -21.59
N SER A 352 9.35 9.01 -20.81
CA SER A 352 9.06 8.88 -19.38
C SER A 352 9.39 10.20 -18.66
N ASP A 353 8.48 10.66 -17.81
CA ASP A 353 8.63 11.88 -17.00
C ASP A 353 9.52 11.65 -15.77
N LYS A 354 9.75 10.37 -15.39
CA LYS A 354 10.74 9.93 -14.40
C LYS A 354 10.46 10.50 -13.02
N ASP A 355 9.19 10.71 -12.68
CA ASP A 355 8.80 11.22 -11.38
C ASP A 355 8.61 10.09 -10.35
N PHE A 356 8.44 8.85 -10.83
CA PHE A 356 8.26 7.63 -10.03
C PHE A 356 7.17 7.82 -8.97
N ASN A 357 6.07 8.49 -9.32
CA ASN A 357 4.96 8.74 -8.41
C ASN A 357 3.65 8.04 -8.81
N ASP A 358 3.60 7.41 -9.99
CA ASP A 358 2.40 6.73 -10.48
C ASP A 358 1.90 5.68 -9.49
N MET A 359 2.84 4.93 -8.92
CA MET A 359 2.62 4.09 -7.74
C MET A 359 3.80 4.28 -6.77
N VAL A 360 3.53 4.47 -5.48
CA VAL A 360 4.57 4.57 -4.45
C VAL A 360 4.26 3.58 -3.34
N ALA A 361 5.18 2.66 -3.06
CA ALA A 361 5.12 1.81 -1.88
C ALA A 361 5.97 2.41 -0.77
N THR A 362 5.33 2.80 0.32
CA THR A 362 5.96 3.20 1.58
C THR A 362 5.91 2.03 2.55
N ILE A 363 7.07 1.49 2.91
CA ILE A 363 7.24 0.28 3.70
C ILE A 363 7.90 0.65 5.02
N HIS A 364 7.17 0.50 6.12
CA HIS A 364 7.68 0.70 7.46
C HIS A 364 8.07 -0.63 8.09
N PHE A 365 9.29 -0.71 8.62
CA PHE A 365 9.78 -1.90 9.31
C PHE A 365 9.72 -1.69 10.81
N THR A 366 9.08 -2.63 11.51
CA THR A 366 9.09 -2.71 12.96
C THR A 366 9.88 -3.94 13.38
N THR A 367 10.93 -3.73 14.18
CA THR A 367 11.72 -4.82 14.75
C THR A 367 11.61 -4.82 16.28
N PRO A 368 11.55 -5.99 16.93
CA PRO A 368 11.47 -6.08 18.40
C PRO A 368 12.69 -5.48 19.11
N GLU A 369 13.82 -5.41 18.41
CA GLU A 369 15.09 -4.92 18.93
C GLU A 369 15.22 -3.40 18.80
N VAL A 370 14.77 -2.82 17.67
CA VAL A 370 14.71 -1.36 17.49
C VAL A 370 13.77 -0.74 18.49
N ALA A 371 12.62 -1.37 18.78
CA ALA A 371 11.71 -0.91 19.84
C ALA A 371 12.37 -0.83 21.23
N LYS A 372 13.41 -1.63 21.50
CA LYS A 372 14.17 -1.60 22.76
C LYS A 372 15.28 -0.55 22.73
N VAL A 373 16.04 -0.48 21.64
CA VAL A 373 17.15 0.48 21.50
C VAL A 373 16.64 1.92 21.47
N ASP A 374 15.50 2.16 20.80
CA ASP A 374 14.81 3.45 20.77
C ASP A 374 14.42 3.97 22.17
N MET A 375 14.30 3.08 23.16
CA MET A 375 14.01 3.46 24.55
C MET A 375 15.27 3.76 25.37
N GLU A 376 16.46 3.30 24.95
CA GLU A 376 17.67 3.34 25.78
C GLU A 376 18.61 4.52 25.45
N LEU A 377 18.57 5.04 24.23
CA LEU A 377 19.43 6.16 23.81
C LEU A 377 18.72 7.51 24.00
N PRO A 378 19.43 8.59 24.38
CA PRO A 378 18.87 9.93 24.44
C PRO A 378 18.61 10.43 23.01
N HIS A 379 17.40 10.18 22.51
CA HIS A 379 16.93 10.72 21.23
C HIS A 379 16.37 12.14 21.42
N PRO A 380 16.47 13.00 20.39
CA PRO A 380 15.76 14.28 20.41
C PRO A 380 14.25 14.03 20.51
N ALA A 381 13.54 14.94 21.19
CA ALA A 381 12.09 14.83 21.37
C ALA A 381 11.33 14.84 20.03
N VAL A 382 11.87 15.56 19.04
CA VAL A 382 11.39 15.55 17.65
C VAL A 382 12.59 15.31 16.74
N GLU A 383 12.46 14.32 15.87
CA GLU A 383 13.47 13.92 14.90
C GLU A 383 12.95 14.17 13.48
N TYR A 384 13.86 14.59 12.60
CA TYR A 384 13.57 15.03 11.25
C TYR A 384 14.50 14.33 10.27
N MET A 385 13.94 13.79 9.17
CA MET A 385 14.72 13.16 8.11
C MET A 385 14.26 13.65 6.73
N PRO A 386 15.17 14.21 5.90
CA PRO A 386 16.54 14.63 6.24
C PRO A 386 16.60 15.64 7.39
N ALA A 387 17.77 15.77 8.01
CA ALA A 387 17.99 16.74 9.07
C ALA A 387 17.71 18.17 8.58
N PRO A 388 17.13 19.04 9.43
CA PRO A 388 16.76 20.40 9.05
C PRO A 388 18.00 21.21 8.66
N ILE A 389 17.85 22.08 7.66
CA ILE A 389 18.90 23.02 7.27
C ILE A 389 19.14 23.98 8.44
N VAL A 390 20.40 24.09 8.89
CA VAL A 390 20.81 24.67 10.18
C VAL A 390 20.44 26.16 10.33
N GLU A 391 20.20 26.87 9.23
CA GLU A 391 19.70 28.24 9.23
C GLU A 391 18.17 28.25 9.40
N ARG A 392 17.73 28.14 10.65
CA ARG A 392 16.32 28.26 11.07
C ARG A 392 15.79 29.66 10.75
N MET A 393 15.29 29.86 9.55
CA MET A 393 14.57 31.07 9.17
C MET A 393 13.27 31.15 9.97
N ILE A 394 13.10 32.25 10.70
CA ILE A 394 11.82 32.61 11.32
C ILE A 394 11.00 33.29 10.24
N VAL A 395 9.76 32.85 10.05
CA VAL A 395 8.84 33.42 9.06
C VAL A 395 7.87 34.36 9.76
N ASP A 396 7.72 35.58 9.22
CA ASP A 396 6.84 36.61 9.78
C ASP A 396 5.37 36.44 9.34
N ASP A 397 5.10 35.66 8.30
CA ASP A 397 3.78 35.44 7.70
C ASP A 397 3.42 33.94 7.67
N ILE A 398 2.43 33.54 8.49
CA ILE A 398 2.01 32.14 8.72
C ILE A 398 0.53 31.97 8.33
N ASP A 399 -0.07 32.94 7.63
CA ASP A 399 -1.53 33.01 7.50
C ASP A 399 -2.13 31.97 6.54
N TYR A 400 -1.30 31.33 5.71
CA TYR A 400 -1.75 30.44 4.62
C TYR A 400 -0.97 29.12 4.58
N GLY A 401 -1.68 27.98 4.50
CA GLY A 401 -1.07 26.65 4.33
C GLY A 401 -1.97 25.51 4.82
N GLN A 402 -1.48 24.28 4.74
CA GLN A 402 -2.15 23.09 5.28
C GLN A 402 -1.59 22.76 6.67
N HIS A 403 -2.47 22.68 7.66
CA HIS A 403 -2.09 22.33 9.03
C HIS A 403 -1.90 20.82 9.18
N LEU A 404 -0.79 20.43 9.79
CA LEU A 404 -0.45 19.05 10.08
C LEU A 404 -0.16 18.94 11.58
N GLU A 405 -0.64 17.88 12.22
CA GLU A 405 -0.35 17.58 13.62
C GLU A 405 0.22 16.17 13.73
N VAL A 406 1.32 16.00 14.47
CA VAL A 406 1.96 14.71 14.73
C VAL A 406 1.81 14.43 16.22
N LYS A 407 1.03 13.41 16.59
CA LYS A 407 0.79 13.11 18.01
C LYS A 407 2.02 12.48 18.67
N PRO A 408 2.09 12.48 20.01
CA PRO A 408 3.10 11.70 20.74
C PRO A 408 3.11 10.24 20.28
N GLY A 409 4.29 9.71 19.96
CA GLY A 409 4.39 8.33 19.52
C GLY A 409 4.06 8.11 18.04
N GLU A 410 3.87 9.17 17.25
CA GLU A 410 3.59 9.07 15.81
C GLU A 410 4.78 9.54 14.96
N ARG A 411 4.81 9.04 13.73
CA ARG A 411 5.63 9.50 12.62
C ARG A 411 4.74 10.07 11.54
N LEU A 412 5.13 11.19 10.96
CA LEU A 412 4.54 11.77 9.76
C LEU A 412 5.53 11.62 8.60
N ILE A 413 5.09 10.96 7.54
CA ILE A 413 5.85 10.78 6.30
C ILE A 413 5.18 11.64 5.21
N LEU A 414 5.93 12.57 4.64
CA LEU A 414 5.49 13.45 3.56
C LEU A 414 6.23 13.05 2.28
N SER A 415 5.50 12.57 1.27
CA SER A 415 6.02 12.36 -0.07
C SER A 415 5.58 13.51 -0.96
N CYS A 416 6.54 14.26 -1.49
CA CYS A 416 6.27 15.46 -2.29
C CYS A 416 6.60 15.19 -3.77
N CYS A 417 5.69 15.57 -4.66
CA CYS A 417 5.88 15.49 -6.11
C CYS A 417 5.50 16.83 -6.78
N SER A 418 5.99 17.08 -7.99
CA SER A 418 5.71 18.30 -8.76
C SER A 418 5.51 18.00 -10.23
N SER A 419 4.40 18.49 -10.79
CA SER A 419 4.17 18.50 -12.24
C SER A 419 4.19 19.91 -12.83
N ALA A 420 4.45 20.91 -11.98
CA ALA A 420 4.50 22.32 -12.33
C ALA A 420 5.58 22.67 -13.36
N GLU A 421 5.27 23.67 -14.18
CA GLU A 421 6.24 24.34 -15.05
C GLU A 421 6.97 25.45 -14.31
N LEU A 422 6.25 26.19 -13.45
CA LEU A 422 6.80 27.32 -12.71
C LEU A 422 7.79 26.87 -11.64
N GLN A 423 8.67 27.78 -11.21
CA GLN A 423 9.49 27.49 -10.03
C GLN A 423 8.59 27.46 -8.78
N ASN A 424 8.63 26.33 -8.09
CA ASN A 424 7.83 26.05 -6.90
C ASN A 424 8.72 25.79 -5.70
N ARG A 425 8.30 26.31 -4.54
CA ARG A 425 8.92 26.09 -3.24
C ARG A 425 7.94 25.42 -2.28
N ILE A 426 8.37 24.33 -1.67
CA ILE A 426 7.63 23.64 -0.60
C ILE A 426 8.34 23.91 0.72
N ARG A 427 7.61 24.33 1.76
CA ARG A 427 8.12 24.59 3.10
C ARG A 427 7.30 23.87 4.14
N LEU A 428 7.99 23.39 5.16
CA LEU A 428 7.36 22.93 6.40
C LEU A 428 7.82 23.80 7.56
N ILE A 429 6.85 24.39 8.26
CA ILE A 429 7.07 25.33 9.36
C ILE A 429 6.56 24.70 10.66
N GLU A 430 7.40 24.62 11.68
CA GLU A 430 7.01 24.25 13.04
C GLU A 430 6.30 25.45 13.70
N LEU A 431 5.02 25.29 14.04
CA LEU A 431 4.15 26.39 14.47
C LEU A 431 4.46 26.92 15.87
N ASP A 432 5.03 26.08 16.75
CA ASP A 432 5.36 26.52 18.11
C ASP A 432 6.60 27.42 18.14
N THR A 433 7.48 27.29 17.14
CA THR A 433 8.73 28.06 17.06
C THR A 433 8.79 29.01 15.88
N ASN A 434 7.80 28.96 14.98
CA ASN A 434 7.76 29.65 13.68
C ASN A 434 8.99 29.41 12.82
N ARG A 435 9.60 28.22 12.93
CA ARG A 435 10.83 27.88 12.21
C ARG A 435 10.53 27.02 11.00
N VAL A 436 11.16 27.36 9.88
CA VAL A 436 11.25 26.43 8.74
C VAL A 436 12.11 25.24 9.16
N VAL A 437 11.51 24.06 9.22
CA VAL A 437 12.22 22.79 9.53
C VAL A 437 12.63 22.06 8.25
N TRP A 438 11.94 22.34 7.14
CA TRP A 438 12.30 21.79 5.84
C TRP A 438 11.87 22.72 4.71
N VAL A 439 12.68 22.75 3.66
CA VAL A 439 12.40 23.53 2.45
C VAL A 439 12.96 22.82 1.23
N ASN A 440 12.17 22.80 0.15
CA ASN A 440 12.63 22.45 -1.18
C ASN A 440 12.29 23.61 -2.13
N GLU A 441 13.31 24.34 -2.58
CA GLU A 441 13.25 25.56 -3.39
C GLU A 441 12.92 25.33 -4.88
N GLY A 442 12.96 24.09 -5.33
CA GLY A 442 12.83 23.72 -6.73
C GLY A 442 14.00 24.19 -7.59
N THR A 443 13.81 24.05 -8.90
CA THR A 443 14.78 24.56 -9.87
C THR A 443 14.31 25.90 -10.40
N PRO A 444 15.22 26.87 -10.60
CA PRO A 444 14.90 28.11 -11.30
C PRO A 444 14.12 27.83 -12.59
N TYR A 445 13.13 28.68 -12.87
CA TYR A 445 12.30 28.54 -14.06
C TYR A 445 13.17 28.59 -15.33
N VAL A 446 12.93 27.65 -16.23
CA VAL A 446 13.52 27.59 -17.57
C VAL A 446 12.38 27.30 -18.54
N GLU A 447 12.19 28.16 -19.53
CA GLU A 447 11.10 28.05 -20.50
C GLU A 447 11.08 26.67 -21.18
N GLY A 448 9.91 26.02 -21.16
CA GLY A 448 9.70 24.69 -21.71
C GLY A 448 10.26 23.54 -20.86
N GLN A 449 10.76 23.81 -19.64
CA GLN A 449 11.25 22.78 -18.72
C GLN A 449 10.36 22.69 -17.48
N LYS A 450 9.80 21.51 -17.22
CA LYS A 450 9.08 21.21 -15.98
C LYS A 450 10.01 21.16 -14.77
N GLN A 451 9.45 21.42 -13.59
CA GLN A 451 10.13 21.16 -12.33
C GLN A 451 10.47 19.67 -12.17
N PRO A 452 11.47 19.32 -11.32
CA PRO A 452 11.73 17.94 -10.98
C PRO A 452 10.49 17.27 -10.39
N GLY A 453 10.08 16.16 -11.01
CA GLY A 453 8.92 15.35 -10.61
C GLY A 453 8.95 14.91 -9.15
N ASP A 454 10.07 14.31 -8.73
CA ASP A 454 10.31 13.93 -7.34
C ASP A 454 10.86 15.11 -6.52
N ARG A 455 10.11 15.57 -5.53
CA ARG A 455 10.51 16.65 -4.60
C ARG A 455 11.05 16.12 -3.27
N GLY A 456 11.18 14.81 -3.16
CA GLY A 456 11.73 14.10 -2.01
C GLY A 456 10.69 13.70 -0.98
N ILE A 457 11.17 12.92 -0.01
CA ILE A 457 10.40 12.45 1.13
C ILE A 457 10.96 13.09 2.40
N TYR A 458 10.04 13.56 3.26
CA TYR A 458 10.37 14.16 4.55
C TYR A 458 9.64 13.42 5.67
N VAL A 459 10.37 13.09 6.73
CA VAL A 459 9.86 12.33 7.86
C VAL A 459 10.01 13.14 9.14
N ILE A 460 8.94 13.19 9.93
CA ILE A 460 8.93 13.77 11.27
C ILE A 460 8.60 12.65 12.24
N THR A 461 9.41 12.46 13.26
CA THR A 461 9.18 11.48 14.32
C THR A 461 8.98 12.22 15.64
N ASN A 462 7.79 12.12 16.22
CA ASN A 462 7.46 12.77 17.50
C ASN A 462 7.60 11.80 18.68
N ARG A 463 8.74 11.88 19.37
CA ARG A 463 9.04 11.14 20.61
C ARG A 463 8.70 11.94 21.87
N SER A 464 8.18 13.16 21.73
CA SER A 464 7.79 14.00 22.85
C SER A 464 6.46 13.55 23.46
N ASP A 465 6.12 14.09 24.62
CA ASP A 465 4.83 13.88 25.30
C ASP A 465 3.74 14.83 24.78
N GLN A 466 4.06 15.75 23.86
CA GLN A 466 3.15 16.76 23.33
C GLN A 466 2.96 16.61 21.81
N PRO A 467 1.75 16.89 21.28
CA PRO A 467 1.56 16.98 19.83
C PRO A 467 2.45 18.06 19.23
N GLN A 468 3.03 17.77 18.06
CA GLN A 468 3.83 18.73 17.29
C GLN A 468 3.01 19.24 16.11
N ARG A 469 2.99 20.56 15.91
CA ARG A 469 2.15 21.20 14.90
C ARG A 469 2.98 21.86 13.83
N PHE A 470 2.59 21.61 12.58
CA PHE A 470 3.28 22.09 11.41
C PHE A 470 2.32 22.77 10.44
N LEU A 471 2.88 23.68 9.63
CA LEU A 471 2.22 24.27 8.49
C LEU A 471 3.00 23.92 7.22
N LEU A 472 2.32 23.25 6.29
CA LEU A 472 2.81 22.97 4.95
C LEU A 472 2.42 24.13 4.02
N GLN A 473 3.42 24.80 3.47
CA GLN A 473 3.24 25.92 2.55
C GLN A 473 3.87 25.61 1.20
N VAL A 474 3.18 26.03 0.13
CA VAL A 474 3.71 26.00 -1.24
C VAL A 474 3.67 27.42 -1.79
N HIS A 475 4.75 27.83 -2.43
CA HIS A 475 4.88 29.14 -3.06
C HIS A 475 5.41 28.95 -4.50
N HIS A 476 5.12 29.89 -5.39
CA HIS A 476 5.64 29.89 -6.76
C HIS A 476 6.16 31.28 -7.19
N HIS A 477 6.97 31.29 -8.24
CA HIS A 477 7.30 32.49 -9.04
C HIS A 477 6.49 32.49 -10.34
N SER A 478 6.05 33.66 -10.82
CA SER A 478 5.35 33.76 -12.11
C SER A 478 6.33 33.70 -13.31
N TYR A 479 5.80 33.40 -14.50
CA TYR A 479 6.55 33.38 -15.77
C TYR A 479 7.27 34.70 -16.09
N GLU A 480 6.66 35.82 -15.72
CA GLU A 480 7.13 37.17 -16.04
C GLU A 480 8.02 37.77 -14.94
N ASP A 481 8.17 37.06 -13.83
CA ASP A 481 8.82 37.58 -12.63
C ASP A 481 10.36 37.49 -12.78
N ASP A 482 11.05 38.58 -12.45
CA ASP A 482 12.49 38.58 -12.21
C ASP A 482 12.77 37.60 -11.05
N PRO A 483 13.86 36.81 -11.02
CA PRO A 483 14.20 35.98 -9.86
C PRO A 483 14.33 36.75 -8.53
N THR A 484 14.36 38.09 -8.57
CA THR A 484 14.29 38.98 -7.41
C THR A 484 12.88 39.33 -6.93
N ASP A 485 11.83 38.99 -7.69
CA ASP A 485 10.45 39.23 -7.33
C ASP A 485 10.00 38.39 -6.13
N PRO A 486 8.99 38.84 -5.37
CA PRO A 486 8.54 38.12 -4.20
C PRO A 486 7.82 36.83 -4.58
N TRP A 487 8.07 35.78 -3.80
CA TRP A 487 7.34 34.52 -3.87
C TRP A 487 5.84 34.75 -3.63
N ARG A 488 5.01 34.12 -4.45
CA ARG A 488 3.55 34.15 -4.32
C ARG A 488 3.08 32.90 -3.60
N THR A 489 2.12 33.03 -2.69
CA THR A 489 1.53 31.90 -1.99
C THR A 489 0.64 31.10 -2.95
N THR A 490 0.86 29.79 -3.02
CA THR A 490 0.08 28.84 -3.81
C THR A 490 -1.10 28.33 -2.99
N PHE A 491 -2.30 28.30 -3.57
CA PHE A 491 -3.47 27.77 -2.88
C PHE A 491 -3.41 26.25 -2.84
N GLY A 492 -3.62 25.67 -1.65
CA GLY A 492 -3.66 24.22 -1.46
C GLY A 492 -5.04 23.72 -1.08
N ARG A 493 -5.34 22.48 -1.46
CA ARG A 493 -6.56 21.78 -1.08
C ARG A 493 -6.26 20.32 -0.75
N GLN A 494 -6.90 19.80 0.29
CA GLN A 494 -6.94 18.35 0.51
C GLN A 494 -7.88 17.69 -0.51
N LEU A 495 -7.31 16.86 -1.38
CA LEU A 495 -8.05 16.16 -2.44
C LEU A 495 -8.72 14.89 -1.90
N CYS A 496 -8.03 14.16 -1.03
CA CYS A 496 -8.56 12.99 -0.33
C CYS A 496 -7.84 12.77 1.01
N GLY A 497 -8.37 11.89 1.85
CA GLY A 497 -7.71 11.49 3.09
C GLY A 497 -8.63 10.89 4.15
N THR A 498 -7.98 10.38 5.19
CA THR A 498 -8.51 9.83 6.44
C THR A 498 -7.75 10.47 7.61
N GLU A 499 -7.91 9.95 8.83
CA GLU A 499 -7.09 10.41 9.97
C GLU A 499 -5.62 9.96 9.89
N LYS A 500 -5.32 8.90 9.11
CA LYS A 500 -3.96 8.33 8.99
C LYS A 500 -3.29 8.63 7.65
N HIS A 501 -4.01 9.24 6.73
CA HIS A 501 -3.54 9.55 5.39
C HIS A 501 -4.18 10.83 4.87
N ALA A 502 -3.44 11.68 4.18
CA ALA A 502 -4.02 12.82 3.47
C ALA A 502 -3.25 13.08 2.19
N TYR A 503 -3.96 13.50 1.15
CA TYR A 503 -3.36 13.90 -0.11
C TYR A 503 -3.72 15.35 -0.39
N PHE A 504 -2.71 16.21 -0.50
CA PHE A 504 -2.86 17.64 -0.75
C PHE A 504 -2.40 17.96 -2.17
N GLY A 505 -3.23 18.69 -2.91
CA GLY A 505 -2.89 19.27 -4.20
C GLY A 505 -2.76 20.78 -4.08
N PHE A 506 -1.83 21.38 -4.80
CA PHE A 506 -1.62 22.82 -4.86
C PHE A 506 -1.62 23.25 -6.33
N GLU A 507 -2.12 24.46 -6.58
CA GLU A 507 -2.29 25.02 -7.93
C GLU A 507 -1.55 26.36 -8.03
N ASP A 508 -0.59 26.46 -8.93
CA ASP A 508 0.24 27.64 -9.19
C ASP A 508 -0.32 28.55 -10.29
N SER A 509 -1.36 28.12 -11.02
CA SER A 509 -2.06 28.99 -11.98
C SER A 509 -3.07 29.94 -11.31
N LEU A 510 -2.91 31.25 -11.57
CA LEU A 510 -3.80 32.28 -11.01
C LEU A 510 -5.07 32.50 -11.83
N GLU A 511 -5.12 32.03 -13.08
CA GLU A 511 -6.09 32.57 -14.04
C GLU A 511 -7.46 31.88 -14.04
N ILE A 512 -7.62 30.61 -13.64
CA ILE A 512 -8.93 29.94 -13.74
C ILE A 512 -9.12 28.84 -12.67
N TRP A 513 -9.65 29.22 -11.50
CA TRP A 513 -10.05 28.28 -10.43
C TRP A 513 -10.98 27.14 -10.87
N ASN A 514 -11.72 27.33 -11.98
CA ASN A 514 -12.63 26.32 -12.53
C ASN A 514 -11.95 25.29 -13.46
N ARG A 515 -10.65 25.43 -13.73
CA ARG A 515 -9.85 24.50 -14.55
C ARG A 515 -8.61 23.95 -13.83
N SER A 516 -8.43 24.29 -12.55
CA SER A 516 -7.33 23.82 -11.72
C SER A 516 -7.33 22.30 -11.60
N ASP A 517 -6.23 21.67 -11.97
CA ASP A 517 -6.03 20.23 -11.83
C ASP A 517 -5.52 19.86 -10.43
N TRP A 518 -4.98 20.83 -9.69
CA TRP A 518 -4.40 20.68 -8.35
C TRP A 518 -3.19 19.73 -8.33
N GLN A 519 -2.46 19.62 -9.44
CA GLN A 519 -1.36 18.67 -9.60
C GLN A 519 0.02 19.32 -9.72
N ASP A 520 0.11 20.64 -9.79
CA ASP A 520 1.38 21.38 -9.86
C ASP A 520 2.35 20.96 -8.76
N ILE A 521 1.82 20.84 -7.53
CA ILE A 521 2.49 20.20 -6.41
C ILE A 521 1.50 19.27 -5.72
N CYS A 522 1.94 18.05 -5.47
CA CYS A 522 1.20 17.05 -4.70
C CYS A 522 1.99 16.64 -3.47
N VAL A 523 1.31 16.49 -2.33
CA VAL A 523 1.91 16.00 -1.09
C VAL A 523 1.04 14.90 -0.49
N SER A 524 1.56 13.68 -0.44
CA SER A 524 0.96 12.57 0.32
C SER A 524 1.53 12.57 1.73
N ALA A 525 0.65 12.54 2.73
CA ALA A 525 0.96 12.57 4.15
C ALA A 525 0.46 11.30 4.82
N HIS A 526 1.33 10.58 5.53
CA HIS A 526 0.99 9.36 6.25
C HIS A 526 1.36 9.47 7.72
N TRP A 527 0.42 9.12 8.61
CA TRP A 527 0.64 9.06 10.04
C TRP A 527 0.75 7.60 10.48
N VAL A 528 1.91 7.24 11.01
CA VAL A 528 2.26 5.87 11.42
C VAL A 528 2.59 5.86 12.91
N GLY A 529 2.01 4.91 13.66
CA GLY A 529 2.35 4.72 15.08
C GLY A 529 3.76 4.13 15.23
N MET A 530 4.46 4.50 16.30
CA MET A 530 5.80 3.98 16.63
C MET A 530 5.80 2.69 17.42
#